data_AF-A0AB37WDM6-F1
#
_entry.id   AF-A0AB37WDM6-F1
#
_cell.length_a   1.000
_cell.length_b   1.000
_cell.length_c   1.000
_cell.angle_alpha   90.00
_cell.angle_beta   90.00
_cell.angle_gamma   90.00
#
_symmetry.space_group_name_H-M   'P 1'
#
loop_
_entity.id
_entity.type
_entity.pdbx_description
1 polymer ?
#
loop_
_entity_poly.entity_id
_entity_poly.type
_entity_poly.pdbx_seq_one_letter_code
_entity_poly.pdbx_strand_id
1 'polypeptide(L)'
;MDQHVPSARSKQGTVVEQKQRFLQTRKHILSRGIPPSERLRTLAQDGGIELSVMKGVLDKVNRNLKQHSRKVYSRQMIEHVVEQIDILYWESGAHHADDDEEVNPPSDAHEDDTHALYQSDDLTLDENIAKLPTTWPDRDAEITQDQYLSSVSRLQELSARRQTLQNRLDTYRTLLSLLEPYRNPKENIQPNLVWKDAPLAPELAKTRTLAIRVAARVEEKFGNVQAPSTAEDDESVDMEGLESEGRRRVDKVLESWYY
;
A
#
# COMPACT_ATOMS: atom_id res chain seq x y z
N MET A 1 -49.16 -17.66 -2.11
CA MET A 1 -48.92 -18.02 -3.53
C MET A 1 -47.51 -17.54 -3.83
N ASP A 2 -46.55 -18.31 -3.34
CA ASP A 2 -45.13 -17.93 -3.32
C ASP A 2 -44.44 -18.66 -4.46
N GLN A 3 -44.28 -17.96 -5.58
CA GLN A 3 -43.44 -18.43 -6.67
C GLN A 3 -42.00 -18.00 -6.37
N HIS A 4 -41.26 -18.88 -5.71
CA HIS A 4 -39.81 -18.84 -5.71
C HIS A 4 -39.33 -19.09 -7.15
N VAL A 5 -38.94 -18.02 -7.84
CA VAL A 5 -38.14 -18.11 -9.06
C VAL A 5 -36.74 -18.58 -8.65
N PRO A 6 -36.27 -19.75 -9.10
CA PRO A 6 -34.91 -20.17 -8.82
C PRO A 6 -33.96 -19.26 -9.62
N SER A 7 -33.16 -18.46 -8.91
CA SER A 7 -32.04 -17.74 -9.51
C SER A 7 -31.12 -18.76 -10.17
N ALA A 8 -31.14 -18.79 -11.50
CA ALA A 8 -30.17 -19.51 -12.30
C ALA A 8 -28.81 -18.85 -12.05
N ARG A 9 -28.06 -19.36 -11.05
CA ARG A 9 -26.63 -19.09 -10.90
C ARG A 9 -26.00 -19.31 -12.28
N SER A 10 -25.54 -18.24 -12.90
CA SER A 10 -24.83 -18.30 -14.17
C SER A 10 -23.63 -19.24 -13.97
N LYS A 11 -23.58 -20.34 -14.71
CA LYS A 11 -22.41 -21.22 -14.78
C LYS A 11 -21.34 -20.53 -15.63
N GLN A 12 -20.93 -19.34 -15.23
CA GLN A 12 -19.79 -18.67 -15.83
C GLN A 12 -18.57 -19.39 -15.26
N GLY A 13 -17.95 -20.23 -16.10
CA GLY A 13 -16.64 -20.82 -15.81
C GLY A 13 -15.60 -19.72 -15.61
N THR A 14 -14.40 -20.09 -15.17
CA THR A 14 -13.30 -19.13 -15.06
C THR A 14 -13.04 -18.42 -16.40
N VAL A 15 -12.49 -17.21 -16.38
CA VAL A 15 -12.18 -16.43 -17.60
C VAL A 15 -11.33 -17.26 -18.58
N VAL A 16 -10.38 -18.04 -18.04
CA VAL A 16 -9.56 -19.02 -18.78
C VAL A 16 -10.42 -20.08 -19.48
N GLU A 17 -11.40 -20.65 -18.77
CA GLU A 17 -12.33 -21.63 -19.32
C GLU A 17 -13.21 -21.03 -20.42
N GLN A 18 -13.61 -19.77 -20.28
CA GLN A 18 -14.38 -19.06 -21.30
C GLN A 18 -13.53 -18.81 -22.57
N LYS A 19 -12.29 -18.35 -22.42
CA LYS A 19 -11.32 -18.19 -23.53
C LYS A 19 -11.05 -19.52 -24.22
N GLN A 20 -10.86 -20.60 -23.46
CA GLN A 20 -10.66 -21.94 -24.00
C GLN A 20 -11.90 -22.43 -24.79
N ARG A 21 -13.11 -22.28 -24.25
CA ARG A 21 -14.36 -22.66 -24.94
C ARG A 21 -14.56 -21.84 -26.21
N PHE A 22 -14.21 -20.55 -26.20
CA PHE A 22 -14.26 -19.71 -27.40
C PHE A 22 -13.33 -20.23 -28.49
N LEU A 23 -12.06 -20.49 -28.17
CA LEU A 23 -11.09 -21.00 -29.14
C LEU A 23 -11.46 -22.39 -29.67
N GLN A 24 -12.00 -23.26 -28.82
CA GLN A 24 -12.52 -24.56 -29.25
C GLN A 24 -13.69 -24.42 -30.23
N THR A 25 -14.61 -23.48 -29.98
CA THR A 25 -15.74 -23.19 -30.87
C THR A 25 -15.26 -22.64 -32.21
N ARG A 26 -14.30 -21.69 -32.18
CA ARG A 26 -13.70 -21.13 -33.40
C ARG A 26 -12.94 -22.19 -34.20
N LYS A 27 -12.18 -23.06 -33.53
CA LYS A 27 -11.54 -24.23 -34.17
C LYS A 27 -12.57 -25.11 -34.87
N HIS A 28 -13.70 -25.41 -34.22
CA HIS A 28 -14.73 -26.23 -34.83
C HIS A 28 -15.24 -25.61 -36.15
N ILE A 29 -15.46 -24.29 -36.16
CA ILE A 29 -15.86 -23.55 -37.37
C ILE A 29 -14.78 -23.59 -38.45
N LEU A 30 -13.50 -23.34 -38.10
CA LEU A 30 -12.38 -23.36 -39.06
C LEU A 30 -12.06 -24.77 -39.59
N SER A 31 -12.31 -25.81 -38.79
CA SER A 31 -12.10 -27.20 -39.19
C SER A 31 -13.26 -27.79 -39.99
N ARG A 32 -14.35 -27.02 -40.18
CA ARG A 32 -15.50 -27.45 -40.98
C ARG A 32 -15.05 -27.62 -42.42
N GLY A 33 -15.37 -28.79 -42.99
CA GLY A 33 -15.07 -29.06 -44.40
C GLY A 33 -15.78 -28.07 -45.32
N ILE A 34 -15.12 -27.72 -46.41
CA ILE A 34 -15.69 -26.84 -47.43
C ILE A 34 -16.75 -27.65 -48.18
N PRO A 35 -18.04 -27.23 -48.17
CA PRO A 35 -19.05 -27.89 -48.98
C PRO A 35 -18.79 -27.61 -50.47
N PRO A 36 -19.16 -28.53 -51.37
CA PRO A 36 -19.05 -28.29 -52.81
C PRO A 36 -20.00 -27.16 -53.20
N SER A 37 -19.48 -25.95 -53.34
CA SER A 37 -20.26 -24.77 -53.70
C SER A 37 -20.74 -24.86 -55.15
N GLU A 38 -21.94 -24.35 -55.43
CA GLU A 38 -22.52 -24.37 -56.79
C GLU A 38 -21.64 -23.61 -57.80
N ARG A 39 -20.93 -22.55 -57.36
CA ARG A 39 -19.94 -21.83 -58.18
C ARG A 39 -18.75 -22.69 -58.61
N LEU A 40 -18.30 -23.62 -57.77
CA LEU A 40 -17.24 -24.55 -58.16
C LEU A 40 -17.75 -25.59 -59.15
N ARG A 41 -19.03 -25.96 -59.07
CA ARG A 41 -19.66 -26.88 -60.03
C ARG A 41 -19.80 -26.24 -61.40
N THR A 42 -20.23 -24.98 -61.48
CA THR A 42 -20.33 -24.25 -62.75
C THR A 42 -18.94 -24.07 -63.37
N LEU A 43 -17.94 -23.68 -62.58
CA LEU A 43 -16.57 -23.52 -63.06
C LEU A 43 -15.94 -24.84 -63.55
N ALA A 44 -16.24 -25.96 -62.88
CA ALA A 44 -15.78 -27.28 -63.31
C ALA A 44 -16.45 -27.72 -64.61
N GLN A 45 -17.73 -27.41 -64.80
CA GLN A 45 -18.46 -27.67 -66.05
C GLN A 45 -17.92 -26.80 -67.20
N ASP A 46 -17.68 -25.52 -66.95
CA ASP A 46 -17.10 -24.58 -67.92
C ASP A 46 -15.66 -24.96 -68.29
N GLY A 47 -14.93 -25.58 -67.36
CA GLY A 47 -13.56 -26.08 -67.54
C GLY A 47 -13.46 -27.52 -68.06
N GLY A 48 -14.57 -28.20 -68.35
CA GLY A 48 -14.58 -29.57 -68.86
C GLY A 48 -14.10 -30.65 -67.86
N ILE A 49 -14.11 -30.35 -66.57
CA ILE A 49 -13.67 -31.26 -65.50
C ILE A 49 -14.84 -32.13 -65.05
N GLU A 50 -14.65 -33.44 -65.02
CA GLU A 50 -15.66 -34.36 -64.50
C GLU A 50 -15.98 -34.10 -63.01
N LEU A 51 -17.28 -34.13 -62.68
CA LEU A 51 -17.76 -33.91 -61.31
C LEU A 51 -17.20 -34.94 -60.31
N SER A 52 -16.84 -36.13 -60.78
CA SER A 52 -16.18 -37.20 -60.02
C SER A 52 -14.79 -36.79 -59.53
N VAL A 53 -13.96 -36.21 -60.42
CA VAL A 53 -12.61 -35.73 -60.13
C VAL A 53 -12.66 -34.53 -59.19
N MET A 54 -13.59 -33.60 -59.43
CA MET A 54 -13.81 -32.46 -58.54
C MET A 54 -14.20 -32.91 -57.12
N LYS A 55 -15.08 -33.91 -56.99
CA LYS A 55 -15.44 -34.49 -55.69
C LYS A 55 -14.22 -35.13 -55.02
N GLY A 56 -13.40 -35.86 -55.76
CA GLY A 56 -12.15 -36.45 -55.26
C GLY A 56 -11.14 -35.41 -54.77
N VAL A 57 -10.97 -34.31 -55.50
CA VAL A 57 -10.12 -33.17 -55.10
C VAL A 57 -10.68 -32.51 -53.84
N LEU A 58 -11.99 -32.26 -53.78
CA LEU A 58 -12.65 -31.67 -52.62
C LEU A 58 -12.51 -32.55 -51.38
N ASP A 59 -12.65 -33.86 -51.53
CA ASP A 59 -12.43 -34.82 -50.45
C ASP A 59 -10.97 -34.84 -50.00
N LYS A 60 -10.01 -34.74 -50.93
CA LYS A 60 -8.58 -34.67 -50.59
C LYS A 60 -8.24 -33.37 -49.86
N VAL A 61 -8.77 -32.23 -50.31
CA VAL A 61 -8.62 -30.93 -49.65
C VAL A 61 -9.23 -30.96 -48.25
N ASN A 62 -10.44 -31.49 -48.10
CA ASN A 62 -11.10 -31.64 -46.80
C ASN A 62 -10.32 -32.56 -45.85
N ARG A 63 -9.70 -33.63 -46.35
CA ARG A 63 -8.80 -34.50 -45.56
C ARG A 63 -7.54 -33.74 -45.12
N ASN A 64 -6.90 -33.01 -46.04
CA ASN A 64 -5.72 -32.20 -45.72
C ASN A 64 -6.04 -31.09 -44.71
N LEU A 65 -7.20 -30.44 -44.84
CA LEU A 65 -7.68 -29.41 -43.91
C LEU A 65 -7.92 -29.99 -42.50
N LYS A 66 -8.53 -31.18 -42.40
CA LYS A 66 -8.67 -31.90 -41.13
C LYS A 66 -7.32 -32.29 -40.51
N GLN A 67 -6.37 -32.72 -41.34
CA GLN A 67 -5.03 -33.07 -40.87
C GLN A 67 -4.26 -31.83 -40.37
N HIS A 68 -4.34 -30.73 -41.11
CA HIS A 68 -3.70 -29.47 -40.74
C HIS A 68 -4.32 -28.87 -39.47
N SER A 69 -5.65 -28.80 -39.38
CA SER A 69 -6.33 -28.28 -38.19
C SER A 69 -6.05 -29.10 -36.92
N ARG A 70 -5.83 -30.41 -37.04
CA ARG A 70 -5.41 -31.26 -35.90
C ARG A 70 -3.96 -31.02 -35.50
N LYS A 71 -3.06 -30.75 -36.46
CA LYS A 71 -1.63 -30.49 -36.20
C LYS A 71 -1.39 -29.10 -35.63
N VAL A 72 -2.03 -28.08 -36.22
CA VAL A 72 -1.88 -26.68 -35.79
C VAL A 72 -2.64 -26.45 -34.49
N TYR A 73 -3.93 -26.74 -34.44
CA TYR A 73 -4.74 -26.51 -33.24
C TYR A 73 -4.74 -27.74 -32.33
N SER A 74 -3.56 -28.16 -31.86
CA SER A 74 -3.45 -29.20 -30.83
C SER A 74 -4.06 -28.69 -29.52
N ARG A 75 -4.45 -29.60 -28.62
CA ARG A 75 -5.01 -29.20 -27.32
C ARG A 75 -4.01 -28.36 -26.50
N GLN A 76 -2.75 -28.80 -26.48
CA GLN A 76 -1.66 -28.12 -25.78
C GLN A 76 -1.40 -26.72 -26.34
N MET A 77 -1.46 -26.56 -27.66
CA MET A 77 -1.27 -25.25 -28.30
C MET A 77 -2.42 -24.29 -27.97
N ILE A 78 -3.66 -24.79 -27.89
CA ILE A 78 -4.80 -23.97 -27.46
C ILE A 78 -4.63 -23.54 -26.00
N GLU A 79 -4.24 -24.46 -25.10
CA GLU A 79 -3.98 -24.14 -23.70
C GLU A 79 -2.86 -23.09 -23.57
N HIS A 80 -1.77 -23.22 -24.32
CA HIS A 80 -0.66 -22.27 -24.33
C HIS A 80 -1.05 -20.90 -24.91
N VAL A 81 -1.85 -20.84 -25.98
CA VAL A 81 -2.34 -19.57 -26.54
C VAL A 81 -3.30 -18.87 -25.58
N VAL A 82 -4.13 -19.63 -24.85
CA VAL A 82 -4.98 -19.03 -23.79
C VAL A 82 -4.11 -18.41 -22.71
N GLU A 83 -3.08 -19.13 -22.24
CA GLU A 83 -2.13 -18.62 -21.25
C GLU A 83 -1.40 -17.37 -21.75
N GLN A 84 -0.92 -17.35 -23.00
CA GLN A 84 -0.31 -16.15 -23.59
C GLN A 84 -1.29 -14.98 -23.70
N ILE A 85 -2.55 -15.22 -24.05
CA ILE A 85 -3.58 -14.18 -24.10
C ILE A 85 -3.92 -13.70 -22.68
N ASP A 86 -3.85 -14.58 -21.68
CA ASP A 86 -4.02 -14.18 -20.28
C ASP A 86 -2.85 -13.32 -19.83
N ILE A 87 -1.60 -13.76 -20.06
CA ILE A 87 -0.38 -12.99 -19.77
C ILE A 87 -0.45 -11.64 -20.47
N LEU A 88 -0.72 -11.61 -21.78
CA LEU A 88 -0.81 -10.37 -22.53
C LEU A 88 -1.98 -9.49 -22.09
N TYR A 89 -3.11 -10.06 -21.65
CA TYR A 89 -4.20 -9.27 -21.08
C TYR A 89 -3.80 -8.64 -19.75
N TRP A 90 -3.07 -9.37 -18.91
CA TRP A 90 -2.53 -8.84 -17.66
C TRP A 90 -1.43 -7.80 -17.90
N GLU A 91 -0.51 -8.06 -18.82
CA GLU A 91 0.54 -7.13 -19.23
C GLU A 91 -0.04 -5.90 -19.92
N SER A 92 -1.01 -6.05 -20.82
CA SER A 92 -1.70 -4.93 -21.45
C SER A 92 -2.60 -4.19 -20.48
N GLY A 93 -3.19 -4.86 -19.48
CA GLY A 93 -3.98 -4.21 -18.45
C GLY A 93 -3.09 -3.41 -17.48
N ALA A 94 -1.87 -3.91 -17.23
CA ALA A 94 -0.83 -3.17 -16.53
C ALA A 94 -0.30 -2.00 -17.38
N HIS A 95 0.00 -2.24 -18.67
CA HIS A 95 0.48 -1.21 -19.58
C HIS A 95 -0.60 -0.20 -19.93
N HIS A 96 -1.90 -0.52 -19.95
CA HIS A 96 -2.96 0.48 -20.18
C HIS A 96 -3.23 1.33 -18.93
N ALA A 97 -2.77 0.89 -17.76
CA ALA A 97 -2.65 1.75 -16.58
C ALA A 97 -1.40 2.65 -16.67
N ASP A 98 -0.36 2.23 -17.42
CA ASP A 98 0.84 3.03 -17.70
C ASP A 98 0.74 3.89 -18.99
N ASP A 99 -0.10 3.54 -19.98
CA ASP A 99 -0.22 4.14 -21.34
C ASP A 99 -1.38 5.16 -21.44
N ASP A 100 -2.22 5.31 -20.41
CA ASP A 100 -3.08 6.51 -20.31
C ASP A 100 -2.26 7.80 -20.01
N GLU A 101 -0.93 7.71 -20.03
CA GLU A 101 0.05 8.81 -20.09
C GLU A 101 0.46 9.21 -21.53
N GLU A 102 -0.14 8.66 -22.60
CA GLU A 102 0.23 9.07 -23.98
C GLU A 102 -0.64 10.22 -24.55
N VAL A 103 -0.69 11.35 -23.84
CA VAL A 103 -0.74 12.70 -24.46
C VAL A 103 0.11 13.69 -23.65
N ASN A 104 1.40 13.40 -23.43
CA ASN A 104 2.42 14.45 -23.23
C ASN A 104 3.82 13.94 -23.62
N PRO A 105 4.65 14.74 -24.31
CA PRO A 105 5.97 14.32 -24.78
C PRO A 105 6.95 14.13 -23.59
N PRO A 106 8.03 13.35 -23.77
CA PRO A 106 8.86 12.87 -22.68
C PRO A 106 9.64 14.02 -22.06
N SER A 107 9.20 14.47 -20.89
CA SER A 107 9.93 15.38 -20.03
C SER A 107 10.16 14.68 -18.71
N ASP A 108 11.37 14.17 -18.52
CA ASP A 108 12.07 14.04 -17.24
C ASP A 108 11.22 14.16 -15.96
N ALA A 109 10.57 13.08 -15.49
CA ALA A 109 9.95 13.05 -14.17
C ALA A 109 9.66 11.62 -13.68
N HIS A 110 10.67 10.90 -13.20
CA HIS A 110 10.46 9.77 -12.29
C HIS A 110 10.09 10.25 -10.87
N GLU A 111 9.11 11.15 -10.73
CA GLU A 111 8.70 11.74 -9.44
C GLU A 111 7.20 11.56 -9.11
N ASP A 112 6.34 11.16 -10.06
CA ASP A 112 4.87 11.15 -9.84
C ASP A 112 4.24 9.78 -9.50
N ASP A 113 5.02 8.71 -9.38
CA ASP A 113 4.54 7.40 -8.84
C ASP A 113 4.11 7.46 -7.36
N THR A 114 4.30 8.61 -6.71
CA THR A 114 3.98 8.80 -5.28
C THR A 114 2.48 8.86 -4.99
N HIS A 115 1.64 9.13 -6.01
CA HIS A 115 0.19 9.29 -5.88
C HIS A 115 -0.63 8.12 -6.44
N ALA A 116 -0.01 7.09 -7.00
CA ALA A 116 -0.72 5.91 -7.48
C ALA A 116 -1.18 5.02 -6.31
N LEU A 117 -2.47 4.70 -6.28
CA LEU A 117 -3.07 3.73 -5.34
C LEU A 117 -3.19 2.37 -6.01
N TYR A 118 -2.60 1.35 -5.41
CA TYR A 118 -2.71 -0.02 -5.88
C TYR A 118 -3.88 -0.74 -5.19
N GLN A 119 -4.47 -1.73 -5.85
CA GLN A 119 -5.59 -2.51 -5.29
C GLN A 119 -5.22 -3.23 -3.97
N SER A 120 -3.94 -3.44 -3.72
CA SER A 120 -3.39 -4.00 -2.47
C SER A 120 -3.18 -2.98 -1.36
N ASP A 121 -3.35 -1.69 -1.62
CA ASP A 121 -3.03 -0.65 -0.65
C ASP A 121 -4.06 -0.62 0.48
N ASP A 122 -3.56 -0.70 1.71
CA ASP A 122 -4.40 -0.67 2.89
C ASP A 122 -4.81 0.78 3.19
N LEU A 123 -6.11 1.06 3.04
CA LEU A 123 -6.73 2.34 3.36
C LEU A 123 -6.88 2.59 4.86
N THR A 124 -6.35 1.73 5.72
CA THR A 124 -6.15 2.07 7.13
C THR A 124 -4.93 2.96 7.33
N LEU A 125 -3.96 3.03 6.42
CA LEU A 125 -2.75 3.83 6.59
C LEU A 125 -2.95 5.28 6.12
N ASP A 126 -2.53 6.25 6.93
CA ASP A 126 -2.74 7.68 6.63
C ASP A 126 -2.01 8.11 5.35
N GLU A 127 -0.89 7.46 5.04
CA GLU A 127 -0.11 7.68 3.81
C GLU A 127 -0.92 7.31 2.55
N ASN A 128 -1.67 6.21 2.59
CA ASN A 128 -2.49 5.79 1.45
C ASN A 128 -3.77 6.63 1.34
N ILE A 129 -4.33 7.06 2.47
CA ILE A 129 -5.46 7.98 2.51
C ILE A 129 -5.09 9.33 1.87
N ALA A 130 -3.86 9.81 2.08
CA ALA A 130 -3.38 11.06 1.50
C ALA A 130 -3.18 11.01 -0.02
N LYS A 131 -3.02 9.81 -0.60
CA LYS A 131 -2.92 9.61 -2.05
C LYS A 131 -4.28 9.62 -2.76
N LEU A 132 -5.40 9.59 -2.02
CA LEU A 132 -6.73 9.59 -2.62
C LEU A 132 -6.99 10.89 -3.40
N PRO A 133 -7.48 10.80 -4.65
CA PRO A 133 -7.76 11.98 -5.45
C PRO A 133 -8.92 12.80 -4.88
N THR A 134 -8.87 14.12 -5.03
CA THR A 134 -9.93 15.02 -4.54
C THR A 134 -11.21 14.94 -5.37
N THR A 135 -11.13 14.44 -6.60
CA THR A 135 -12.29 14.23 -7.49
C THR A 135 -12.30 12.80 -8.01
N TRP A 136 -13.49 12.20 -8.08
CA TRP A 136 -13.67 10.85 -8.65
C TRP A 136 -13.50 10.92 -10.17
N PRO A 137 -12.63 10.09 -10.79
CA PRO A 137 -12.50 10.05 -12.23
C PRO A 137 -13.79 9.50 -12.86
N ASP A 138 -14.25 10.13 -13.93
CA ASP A 138 -15.53 9.88 -14.62
C ASP A 138 -15.60 8.52 -15.37
N ARG A 139 -14.71 7.59 -15.00
CA ARG A 139 -14.49 6.31 -15.68
C ARG A 139 -15.58 5.27 -15.36
N ASP A 140 -16.21 5.39 -14.18
CA ASP A 140 -17.23 4.46 -13.69
C ASP A 140 -18.54 5.18 -13.35
N ALA A 141 -19.55 5.03 -14.20
CA ALA A 141 -20.87 5.68 -14.07
C ALA A 141 -21.75 5.14 -12.92
N GLU A 142 -21.29 4.14 -12.16
CA GLU A 142 -22.05 3.49 -11.10
C GLU A 142 -21.92 4.23 -9.75
N ILE A 143 -20.85 5.02 -9.56
CA ILE A 143 -20.60 5.77 -8.32
C ILE A 143 -20.72 7.27 -8.60
N THR A 144 -21.65 7.92 -7.93
CA THR A 144 -21.77 9.39 -8.00
C THR A 144 -20.62 10.04 -7.23
N GLN A 145 -20.07 11.14 -7.76
CA GLN A 145 -19.02 11.94 -7.10
C GLN A 145 -19.36 12.27 -5.64
N ASP A 146 -20.63 12.57 -5.33
CA ASP A 146 -21.09 12.85 -3.97
C ASP A 146 -20.90 11.67 -3.01
N GLN A 147 -21.15 10.44 -3.50
CA GLN A 147 -20.95 9.23 -2.70
C GLN A 147 -19.48 9.01 -2.40
N TYR A 148 -18.61 9.23 -3.40
CA TYR A 148 -17.16 9.19 -3.22
C TYR A 148 -16.71 10.18 -2.14
N LEU A 149 -17.07 11.46 -2.27
CA LEU A 149 -16.68 12.49 -1.30
C LEU A 149 -17.21 12.20 0.12
N SER A 150 -18.43 11.67 0.24
CA SER A 150 -18.97 11.23 1.53
C SER A 150 -18.16 10.08 2.16
N SER A 151 -17.61 9.18 1.34
CA SER A 151 -16.80 8.06 1.82
C SER A 151 -15.38 8.50 2.22
N VAL A 152 -14.76 9.39 1.44
CA VAL A 152 -13.43 9.94 1.73
C VAL A 152 -13.45 10.77 3.01
N SER A 153 -14.43 11.67 3.16
CA SER A 153 -14.59 12.47 4.38
C SER A 153 -14.79 11.59 5.63
N ARG A 154 -15.65 10.56 5.54
CA ARG A 154 -15.83 9.60 6.62
C ARG A 154 -14.54 8.85 6.96
N LEU A 155 -13.77 8.48 5.94
CA LEU A 155 -12.52 7.75 6.11
C LEU A 155 -11.44 8.65 6.76
N GLN A 156 -11.38 9.93 6.40
CA GLN A 156 -10.52 10.93 7.06
C GLN A 156 -10.93 11.19 8.52
N GLU A 157 -12.23 11.23 8.82
CA GLU A 157 -12.71 11.35 10.21
C GLU A 157 -12.27 10.14 11.06
N LEU A 158 -12.43 8.93 10.51
CA LEU A 158 -12.03 7.70 11.18
C LEU A 158 -10.51 7.60 11.37
N SER A 159 -9.72 8.05 10.39
CA SER A 159 -8.26 8.07 10.51
C SER A 159 -7.80 9.06 11.58
N ALA A 160 -8.37 10.27 11.61
CA ALA A 160 -8.10 11.26 12.66
C ALA A 160 -8.45 10.69 14.06
N ARG A 161 -9.63 10.05 14.19
CA ARG A 161 -10.01 9.40 15.47
C ARG A 161 -9.02 8.31 15.87
N ARG A 162 -8.57 7.48 14.93
CA ARG A 162 -7.57 6.44 15.18
C ARG A 162 -6.25 7.05 15.66
N GLN A 163 -5.78 8.11 15.02
CA GLN A 163 -4.55 8.80 15.39
C GLN A 163 -4.63 9.38 16.82
N THR A 164 -5.75 9.99 17.20
CA THR A 164 -5.93 10.47 18.59
C THR A 164 -5.90 9.34 19.62
N LEU A 165 -6.45 8.16 19.28
CA LEU A 165 -6.41 6.99 20.17
C LEU A 165 -5.00 6.40 20.26
N GLN A 166 -4.26 6.35 19.16
CA GLN A 166 -2.86 5.91 19.16
C GLN A 166 -2.00 6.83 20.01
N ASN A 167 -2.13 8.15 19.85
CA ASN A 167 -1.42 9.13 20.68
C ASN A 167 -1.74 8.92 22.16
N ARG A 168 -3.01 8.73 22.53
CA ARG A 168 -3.40 8.41 23.93
C ARG A 168 -2.79 7.10 24.42
N LEU A 169 -2.75 6.07 23.57
CA LEU A 169 -2.14 4.80 23.92
C LEU A 169 -0.64 5.01 24.20
N ASP A 170 0.04 5.75 23.33
CA ASP A 170 1.47 5.99 23.47
C ASP A 170 1.79 6.85 24.68
N THR A 171 0.95 7.84 25.03
CA THR A 171 1.10 8.56 26.32
C THR A 171 0.90 7.64 27.52
N TYR A 172 -0.04 6.68 27.48
CA TYR A 172 -0.16 5.70 28.56
C TYR A 172 1.00 4.73 28.62
N ARG A 173 1.58 4.33 27.48
CA ARG A 173 2.78 3.48 27.43
C ARG A 173 4.01 4.20 27.99
N THR A 174 4.21 5.47 27.65
CA THR A 174 5.32 6.26 28.19
C THR A 174 5.15 6.51 29.68
N LEU A 175 3.92 6.78 30.15
CA LEU A 175 3.64 6.88 31.58
C LEU A 175 3.92 5.54 32.28
N LEU A 176 3.48 4.42 31.70
CA LEU A 176 3.75 3.09 32.23
C LEU A 176 5.27 2.82 32.33
N SER A 177 6.05 3.17 31.31
CA SER A 177 7.51 2.98 31.32
C SER A 177 8.19 3.89 32.36
N LEU A 178 7.68 5.10 32.58
CA LEU A 178 8.14 5.97 33.67
C LEU A 178 7.78 5.44 35.06
N LEU A 179 6.70 4.68 35.19
CA LEU A 179 6.31 4.02 36.43
C LEU A 179 7.02 2.68 36.67
N GLU A 180 7.63 2.08 35.64
CA GLU A 180 8.32 0.80 35.73
C GLU A 180 9.45 0.79 36.78
N PRO A 181 10.30 1.84 36.90
CA PRO A 181 11.28 1.95 37.98
C PRO A 181 10.66 1.94 39.39
N TYR A 182 9.43 2.43 39.56
CA TYR A 182 8.73 2.45 40.85
C TYR A 182 8.17 1.09 41.27
N ARG A 183 8.20 0.08 40.39
CA ARG A 183 7.73 -1.27 40.72
C ARG A 183 8.61 -1.95 41.76
N ASN A 184 9.94 -1.72 41.70
CA ASN A 184 10.92 -2.15 42.69
C ASN A 184 11.72 -0.92 43.19
N PRO A 185 11.12 -0.08 44.06
CA PRO A 185 11.72 1.21 44.43
C PRO A 185 13.04 1.02 45.20
N LYS A 186 13.19 -0.08 45.95
CA LYS A 186 14.40 -0.42 46.70
C LYS A 186 15.62 -0.71 45.82
N GLU A 187 15.41 -1.20 44.62
CA GLU A 187 16.49 -1.59 43.70
C GLU A 187 16.77 -0.50 42.67
N ASN A 188 15.74 0.21 42.18
CA ASN A 188 15.88 1.15 41.08
C ASN A 188 15.97 2.62 41.50
N ILE A 189 15.30 3.02 42.58
CA ILE A 189 15.18 4.43 42.98
C ILE A 189 16.09 4.75 44.17
N GLN A 190 16.06 3.89 45.19
CA GLN A 190 16.85 4.04 46.41
C GLN A 190 18.37 4.20 46.22
N PRO A 191 19.06 3.47 45.32
CA PRO A 191 20.49 3.70 45.11
C PRO A 191 20.81 5.04 44.43
N ASN A 192 19.84 5.63 43.72
CA ASN A 192 19.96 6.91 43.03
C ASN A 192 19.54 8.11 43.90
N LEU A 193 19.03 7.86 45.10
CA LEU A 193 18.68 8.89 46.07
C LEU A 193 19.91 9.29 46.89
N VAL A 194 20.12 10.60 47.06
CA VAL A 194 21.22 11.13 47.90
C VAL A 194 20.78 11.10 49.36
N TRP A 195 21.03 10.00 50.06
CA TRP A 195 20.96 9.93 51.53
C TRP A 195 22.32 9.58 52.13
N LYS A 196 22.49 9.75 53.45
CA LYS A 196 23.80 9.64 54.14
C LYS A 196 24.54 8.33 53.86
N ASP A 197 23.81 7.22 53.74
CA ASP A 197 24.35 5.88 53.47
C ASP A 197 24.15 5.42 52.01
N ALA A 198 23.88 6.33 51.06
CA ALA A 198 23.59 5.97 49.68
C ALA A 198 24.89 5.68 48.94
N PRO A 199 24.89 4.72 47.99
CA PRO A 199 26.06 4.46 47.15
C PRO A 199 26.46 5.69 46.30
N LEU A 200 25.52 6.61 46.03
CA LEU A 200 25.78 7.86 45.30
C LEU A 200 26.47 8.97 46.13
N ALA A 201 26.29 8.97 47.45
CA ALA A 201 26.85 9.99 48.34
C ALA A 201 28.40 10.05 48.33
N PRO A 202 29.15 8.92 48.40
CA PRO A 202 30.61 8.97 48.31
C PRO A 202 31.10 9.37 46.90
N GLU A 203 30.37 9.00 45.84
CA GLU A 203 30.71 9.40 44.48
C GLU A 203 30.52 10.92 44.28
N LEU A 204 29.45 11.51 44.82
CA LEU A 204 29.26 12.96 44.83
C LEU A 204 30.32 13.71 45.66
N ALA A 205 30.78 13.13 46.76
CA ALA A 205 31.86 13.72 47.55
C ALA A 205 33.19 13.71 46.76
N LYS A 206 33.47 12.64 46.01
CA LYS A 206 34.64 12.54 45.12
C LYS A 206 34.55 13.55 43.96
N THR A 207 33.39 13.69 43.32
CA THR A 207 33.20 14.66 42.24
C THR A 207 33.30 16.09 42.74
N ARG A 208 32.77 16.43 43.92
CA ARG A 208 32.96 17.74 44.55
C ARG A 208 34.45 18.04 44.78
N THR A 209 35.18 17.07 45.30
CA THR A 209 36.62 17.23 45.55
C THR A 209 37.41 17.39 44.25
N LEU A 210 37.07 16.62 43.21
CA LEU A 210 37.65 16.76 41.87
C LEU A 210 37.31 18.12 41.25
N ALA A 211 36.07 18.59 41.36
CA ALA A 211 35.64 19.89 40.86
C ALA A 211 36.41 21.04 41.53
N ILE A 212 36.62 20.99 42.85
CA ILE A 212 37.44 21.97 43.57
C ILE A 212 38.89 21.97 43.06
N ARG A 213 39.49 20.78 42.88
CA ARG A 213 40.86 20.67 42.36
C ARG A 213 40.99 21.10 40.91
N VAL A 214 39.99 20.81 40.07
CA VAL A 214 39.95 21.24 38.68
C VAL A 214 39.77 22.75 38.60
N ALA A 215 38.89 23.35 39.41
CA ALA A 215 38.72 24.80 39.50
C ALA A 215 40.03 25.48 39.91
N ALA A 216 40.69 25.00 40.97
CA ALA A 216 41.99 25.52 41.40
C ALA A 216 43.08 25.37 40.32
N ARG A 217 43.10 24.24 39.59
CA ARG A 217 44.09 24.01 38.52
C ARG A 217 43.80 24.80 37.24
N VAL A 218 42.53 25.11 36.96
CA VAL A 218 42.11 25.98 35.85
C VAL A 218 42.43 27.43 36.17
N GLU A 219 42.18 27.89 37.39
CA GLU A 219 42.56 29.22 37.89
C GLU A 219 44.08 29.44 37.80
N GLU A 220 44.88 28.43 38.21
CA GLU A 220 46.35 28.48 38.12
C GLU A 220 46.87 28.52 36.67
N LYS A 221 46.17 27.90 35.71
CA LYS A 221 46.61 27.79 34.31
C LYS A 221 46.09 28.88 33.38
N PHE A 222 44.91 29.42 33.63
CA PHE A 222 44.24 30.33 32.69
C PHE A 222 44.03 31.74 33.26
N GLY A 223 44.44 32.01 34.51
CA GLY A 223 44.06 33.24 35.20
C GLY A 223 42.54 33.31 35.35
N ASN A 224 42.03 34.40 35.93
CA ASN A 224 40.63 34.55 36.33
C ASN A 224 39.65 34.54 35.13
N VAL A 225 39.42 33.37 34.55
CA VAL A 225 38.24 33.08 33.75
C VAL A 225 37.14 32.89 34.77
N GLN A 226 36.27 33.89 34.91
CA GLN A 226 35.05 33.83 35.70
C GLN A 226 34.20 32.65 35.21
N ALA A 227 34.44 31.48 35.80
CA ALA A 227 33.40 30.49 35.96
C ALA A 227 32.38 31.10 36.94
N PRO A 228 31.07 31.09 36.64
CA PRO A 228 30.07 31.57 37.56
C PRO A 228 30.11 30.68 38.79
N SER A 229 30.79 31.17 39.83
CA SER A 229 30.91 30.51 41.11
C SER A 229 29.56 30.64 41.78
N THR A 230 28.76 29.57 41.72
CA THR A 230 27.64 29.37 42.62
C THR A 230 28.21 28.99 43.99
N ALA A 231 28.70 29.99 44.70
CA ALA A 231 29.03 29.87 46.12
C ALA A 231 28.55 31.13 46.83
N GLU A 232 27.53 30.91 47.66
CA GLU A 232 27.18 31.75 48.81
C GLU A 232 26.53 33.11 48.51
N ASP A 233 25.38 33.07 47.83
CA ASP A 233 24.31 34.00 48.17
C ASP A 233 23.29 33.24 49.02
N ASP A 234 23.09 33.72 50.25
CA ASP A 234 21.96 33.43 51.14
C ASP A 234 20.69 34.13 50.59
N GLU A 235 20.48 34.05 49.28
CA GLU A 235 19.18 34.32 48.68
C GLU A 235 18.35 33.08 48.94
N SER A 236 17.39 33.21 49.86
CA SER A 236 16.25 32.31 49.95
C SER A 236 15.70 32.12 48.55
N VAL A 237 16.05 31.01 47.89
CA VAL A 237 15.47 30.62 46.62
C VAL A 237 13.98 30.59 46.88
N ASP A 238 13.26 31.55 46.29
CA ASP A 238 11.83 31.72 46.48
C ASP A 238 11.13 30.47 45.89
N MET A 239 10.98 29.46 46.75
CA MET A 239 10.36 28.19 46.43
C MET A 239 8.90 28.42 46.01
N GLU A 240 8.25 29.46 46.53
CA GLU A 240 6.89 29.85 46.17
C GLU A 240 6.85 30.48 44.77
N GLY A 241 7.87 31.28 44.42
CA GLY A 241 8.14 31.76 43.07
C GLY A 241 8.29 30.61 42.06
N LEU A 242 9.13 29.62 42.36
CA LEU A 242 9.36 28.45 41.51
C LEU A 242 8.14 27.53 41.39
N GLU A 243 7.38 27.33 42.47
CA GLU A 243 6.11 26.59 42.44
C GLU A 243 5.06 27.32 41.60
N SER A 244 4.97 28.64 41.71
CA SER A 244 4.04 29.46 40.92
C SER A 244 4.42 29.46 39.44
N GLU A 245 5.71 29.45 39.12
CA GLU A 245 6.20 29.40 37.75
C GLU A 245 6.03 28.00 37.14
N GLY A 246 6.23 26.94 37.95
CA GLY A 246 5.90 25.56 37.60
C GLY A 246 4.41 25.39 37.30
N ARG A 247 3.53 25.92 38.17
CA ARG A 247 2.07 25.91 37.94
C ARG A 247 1.70 26.68 36.67
N ARG A 248 2.25 27.87 36.44
CA ARG A 248 2.01 28.62 35.19
C ARG A 248 2.45 27.86 33.93
N ARG A 249 3.56 27.11 34.00
CA ARG A 249 3.99 26.26 32.87
C ARG A 249 3.04 25.09 32.66
N VAL A 250 2.55 24.47 33.73
CA VAL A 250 1.54 23.39 33.66
C VAL A 250 0.22 23.93 33.12
N ASP A 251 -0.25 25.08 33.60
CA ASP A 251 -1.48 25.72 33.14
C ASP A 251 -1.38 26.12 31.66
N LYS A 252 -0.23 26.63 31.21
CA LYS A 252 0.02 26.92 29.79
C LYS A 252 -0.02 25.66 28.92
N VAL A 253 0.48 24.53 29.43
CA VAL A 253 0.37 23.24 28.73
C VAL A 253 -1.08 22.77 28.73
N LEU A 254 -1.82 22.90 29.83
CA LEU A 254 -3.23 22.52 29.88
C LEU A 254 -4.11 23.38 28.96
N GLU A 255 -3.82 24.67 28.84
CA GLU A 255 -4.48 25.58 27.90
C GLU A 255 -4.16 25.22 26.44
N SER A 256 -2.93 24.77 26.15
CA SER A 256 -2.57 24.33 24.80
C SER A 256 -3.18 22.99 24.40
N TRP A 257 -3.90 22.32 25.31
CA TRP A 257 -4.64 21.09 25.04
C TRP A 257 -6.14 21.37 24.82
N TYR A 258 -6.58 22.62 25.02
CA TYR A 258 -7.96 23.06 24.87
C TYR A 258 -8.24 23.83 23.56
N TYR A 259 -7.21 24.00 22.72
CA TYR A 259 -7.27 24.45 21.32
C TYR A 259 -6.78 23.32 20.41
#